data_AF-A0A6S7BV13-F1
#
_entry.id   AF-A0A6S7BV13-F1
#
_cell.length_a   1.000
_cell.length_b   1.000
_cell.length_c   1.000
_cell.angle_alpha   90.00
_cell.angle_beta   90.00
_cell.angle_gamma   90.00
#
_symmetry.space_group_name_H-M   'P 1'
#
loop_
_entity.id
_entity.type
_entity.pdbx_description
1 polymer ?
#
loop_
_entity_poly.entity_id
_entity_poly.type
_entity_poly.pdbx_seq_one_letter_code
_entity_poly.pdbx_strand_id
1 'polypeptide(L)'
;MLSCAELAAFALQGAWLSEANLAESTRIWFARNHLTTGWLDRVTLARRAHAIAQDVVLLDIVQLTTIIPARRFTDAMTVNYADALVTKIWHRCPDCPQHREEWRRS
;
A
#
# COMPACT_ATOMS: atom_id res chain seq x y z
N MET A 1 2.17 -0.57 2.39
CA MET A 1 2.38 -1.79 1.56
C MET A 1 1.38 -1.88 0.43
N LEU A 2 0.07 -1.95 0.70
CA LEU A 2 -0.96 -2.11 -0.34
C LEU A 2 -0.95 -0.99 -1.41
N SER A 3 -0.86 0.27 -1.01
CA SER A 3 -0.73 1.39 -1.96
C SER A 3 0.54 1.33 -2.80
N CYS A 4 1.62 0.75 -2.27
CA CYS A 4 2.86 0.55 -3.03
C CYS A 4 2.69 -0.58 -4.06
N ALA A 5 1.99 -1.65 -3.70
CA ALA A 5 1.66 -2.74 -4.62
C ALA A 5 0.73 -2.26 -5.74
N GLU A 6 -0.26 -1.42 -5.38
CA GLU A 6 -1.17 -0.78 -6.33
C GLU A 6 -0.43 0.11 -7.33
N LEU A 7 0.49 0.96 -6.87
CA LEU A 7 1.32 1.80 -7.74
C LEU A 7 2.28 0.98 -8.60
N ALA A 8 2.85 -0.10 -8.05
CA ALA A 8 3.71 -1.00 -8.81
C ALA A 8 2.93 -1.71 -9.92
N ALA A 9 1.73 -2.20 -9.62
CA ALA A 9 0.84 -2.78 -10.62
C ALA A 9 0.49 -1.73 -11.69
N PHE A 10 0.05 -0.54 -11.29
CA PHE A 10 -0.29 0.52 -12.24
C PHE A 10 0.90 0.89 -13.14
N ALA A 11 2.11 0.97 -12.60
CA ALA A 11 3.31 1.23 -13.39
C ALA A 11 3.69 0.09 -14.35
N LEU A 12 3.38 -1.17 -14.03
CA LEU A 12 3.70 -2.33 -14.85
C LEU A 12 2.69 -2.61 -15.95
N GLN A 13 1.39 -2.51 -15.65
CA GLN A 13 0.31 -2.89 -16.56
C GLN A 13 -0.52 -1.71 -17.07
N GLY A 14 -0.27 -0.48 -16.61
CA GLY A 14 -1.05 0.70 -16.99
C GLY A 14 -2.49 0.71 -16.44
N ALA A 15 -2.79 -0.21 -15.53
CA ALA A 15 -4.13 -0.39 -14.95
C ALA A 15 -4.05 -0.64 -13.45
N TRP A 16 -5.02 -0.11 -12.72
CA TRP A 16 -5.17 -0.33 -11.28
C TRP A 16 -5.53 -1.79 -10.99
N LEU A 17 -5.27 -2.28 -9.79
CA LEU A 17 -5.74 -3.61 -9.42
C LEU A 17 -7.26 -3.57 -9.23
N SER A 18 -7.91 -4.71 -9.51
CA SER A 18 -9.31 -4.88 -9.13
C SER A 18 -9.46 -4.88 -7.61
N GLU A 19 -10.64 -4.53 -7.12
CA GLU A 19 -10.96 -4.60 -5.68
C GLU A 19 -10.70 -6.01 -5.12
N ALA A 20 -10.98 -7.06 -5.90
CA ALA A 20 -10.71 -8.44 -5.52
C ALA A 20 -9.21 -8.71 -5.36
N ASN A 21 -8.37 -8.23 -6.29
CA ASN A 21 -6.92 -8.38 -6.21
C ASN A 21 -6.33 -7.60 -5.02
N LEU A 22 -6.88 -6.42 -4.72
CA LEU A 22 -6.48 -5.63 -3.55
C LEU A 22 -6.91 -6.28 -2.23
N ALA A 23 -8.14 -6.79 -2.15
CA ALA A 23 -8.63 -7.49 -0.97
C ALA A 23 -7.83 -8.78 -0.72
N GLU A 24 -7.46 -9.50 -1.78
CA GLU A 24 -6.61 -10.68 -1.69
C GLU A 24 -5.16 -10.32 -1.29
N SER A 25 -4.59 -9.27 -1.88
CA SER A 25 -3.28 -8.74 -1.46
C SER A 25 -3.27 -8.33 0.01
N THR A 26 -4.37 -7.75 0.49
CA THR A 26 -4.58 -7.43 1.92
C THR A 26 -4.57 -8.70 2.75
N ARG A 27 -5.32 -9.74 2.35
CA ARG A 27 -5.33 -11.03 3.06
C ARG A 27 -3.93 -11.63 3.15
N ILE A 28 -3.18 -11.67 2.05
CA ILE A 28 -1.83 -12.25 2.00
C ILE A 28 -0.89 -11.45 2.91
N TRP A 29 -0.98 -10.11 2.91
CA TRP A 29 -0.17 -9.27 3.79
C TRP A 29 -0.46 -9.53 5.26
N PHE A 30 -1.74 -9.59 5.65
CA PHE A 30 -2.13 -9.91 7.03
C PHE A 30 -1.62 -11.29 7.45
N ALA A 31 -1.82 -12.31 6.62
CA ALA A 31 -1.38 -13.68 6.90
C ALA A 31 0.14 -13.75 7.11
N ARG A 32 0.94 -13.04 6.29
CA ARG A 32 2.40 -12.97 6.44
C ARG A 32 2.84 -12.28 7.73
N ASN A 33 2.03 -11.35 8.26
CA ASN A 33 2.29 -10.67 9.52
C ASN A 33 1.65 -11.38 10.73
N HIS A 34 1.19 -12.62 10.56
CA HIS A 34 0.48 -13.38 11.59
C HIS A 34 -0.76 -12.67 12.15
N LEU A 35 -1.38 -11.82 11.33
CA LEU A 35 -2.60 -11.11 11.67
C LEU A 35 -3.79 -11.76 10.95
N THR A 36 -4.95 -11.73 11.60
CA THR A 36 -6.23 -12.08 11.00
C THR A 36 -7.05 -10.83 10.75
N THR A 37 -7.90 -10.85 9.73
CA THR A 37 -8.74 -9.71 9.36
C THR A 37 -10.02 -10.21 8.71
N GLY A 38 -11.14 -9.57 9.05
CA GLY A 38 -12.45 -9.88 8.48
C GLY A 38 -12.53 -9.49 7.00
N TRP A 39 -13.50 -10.04 6.28
CA TRP A 39 -13.72 -9.68 4.88
C TRP A 39 -13.97 -8.18 4.69
N LEU A 40 -14.84 -7.58 5.50
CA LEU A 40 -15.17 -6.16 5.41
C LEU A 40 -13.96 -5.26 5.67
N ASP A 41 -13.12 -5.60 6.65
CA ASP A 41 -11.89 -4.86 6.96
C ASP A 41 -10.92 -4.91 5.77
N ARG A 42 -10.77 -6.08 5.13
CA ARG A 42 -9.92 -6.21 3.94
C ARG A 42 -10.37 -5.30 2.81
N VAL A 43 -11.68 -5.28 2.52
CA VAL A 43 -12.24 -4.40 1.47
C VAL A 43 -12.06 -2.93 1.84
N THR A 44 -12.26 -2.58 3.11
CA THR A 44 -12.08 -1.20 3.59
C THR A 44 -10.63 -0.74 3.45
N LEU A 45 -9.67 -1.57 3.88
CA LEU A 45 -8.24 -1.29 3.75
C LEU A 45 -7.79 -1.24 2.29
N ALA A 46 -8.29 -2.15 1.45
CA ALA A 46 -8.06 -2.14 0.01
C ALA A 46 -8.50 -0.81 -0.63
N ARG A 47 -9.71 -0.35 -0.34
CA ARG A 47 -10.23 0.93 -0.87
C ARG A 47 -9.42 2.13 -0.41
N ARG A 48 -9.02 2.17 0.87
CA ARG A 48 -8.14 3.23 1.40
C ARG A 48 -6.78 3.23 0.72
N ALA A 49 -6.20 2.04 0.54
CA ALA A 49 -4.91 1.89 -0.12
C ALA A 49 -4.95 2.37 -1.57
N HIS A 50 -6.02 2.04 -2.30
CA HIS A 50 -6.27 2.51 -3.66
C HIS A 50 -6.40 4.04 -3.72
N ALA A 51 -7.19 4.65 -2.83
CA ALA A 51 -7.33 6.11 -2.77
C ALA A 51 -5.97 6.81 -2.56
N ILE A 52 -5.15 6.32 -1.62
CA ILE A 52 -3.81 6.87 -1.39
C ILE A 52 -2.92 6.75 -2.64
N ALA A 53 -2.99 5.62 -3.34
CA ALA A 53 -2.23 5.41 -4.57
C ALA A 53 -2.66 6.39 -5.67
N GLN A 54 -3.97 6.59 -5.85
CA GLN A 54 -4.51 7.57 -6.78
C GLN A 54 -4.09 8.99 -6.42
N ASP A 55 -4.20 9.39 -5.15
CA ASP A 55 -3.79 10.73 -4.70
C ASP A 55 -2.31 11.00 -4.96
N VAL A 56 -1.45 9.99 -4.84
CA VAL A 56 -0.02 10.11 -5.14
C VAL A 56 0.24 10.36 -6.63
N VAL A 57 -0.56 9.79 -7.52
CA VAL A 57 -0.48 10.03 -8.97
C VAL A 57 -1.14 11.34 -9.37
N LEU A 58 -2.35 11.61 -8.87
CA LEU A 58 -3.16 12.77 -9.24
C LEU A 58 -2.57 14.10 -8.75
N LEU A 59 -1.89 14.09 -7.60
CA LEU A 59 -1.21 15.28 -7.08
C LEU A 59 0.19 15.49 -7.71
N ASP A 60 0.53 14.74 -8.76
CA ASP A 60 1.84 14.74 -9.46
C ASP A 60 3.04 14.60 -8.50
N ILE A 61 2.84 13.88 -7.39
CA ILE A 61 3.90 13.62 -6.39
C ILE A 61 4.91 12.63 -6.93
N VAL A 62 4.48 11.84 -7.91
CA VAL A 62 5.33 10.97 -8.71
C VAL A 62 4.88 10.99 -10.16
N GLN A 63 5.86 11.11 -11.05
CA GLN A 63 5.64 10.80 -12.46
C GLN A 63 5.62 9.29 -12.65
N LEU A 64 4.58 8.76 -13.26
CA LEU A 64 4.38 7.32 -13.45
C LEU A 64 5.56 6.62 -14.12
N THR A 65 6.20 7.29 -15.08
CA THR A 65 7.40 6.83 -15.80
C THR A 65 8.64 6.68 -14.90
N THR A 66 8.62 7.30 -13.72
CA THR A 66 9.72 7.24 -12.73
C THR A 66 9.48 6.18 -11.65
N ILE A 67 8.31 5.52 -11.64
CA ILE A 67 8.03 4.42 -10.73
C ILE A 67 8.83 3.21 -11.19
N ILE A 68 9.76 2.76 -10.35
CA ILE A 68 10.52 1.53 -10.55
C ILE A 68 10.01 0.50 -9.53
N PRO A 69 9.12 -0.44 -9.92
CA PRO A 69 8.50 -1.40 -9.02
C PRO A 69 9.49 -2.17 -8.15
N ALA A 70 10.61 -2.61 -8.74
CA ALA A 70 11.66 -3.36 -8.06
C ALA A 70 12.33 -2.60 -6.91
N ARG A 71 12.27 -1.26 -6.88
CA ARG A 71 12.85 -0.45 -5.78
C ARG A 71 11.92 -0.34 -4.57
N ARG A 72 10.65 -0.71 -4.70
CA ARG A 72 9.61 -0.50 -3.68
C ARG A 72 9.50 -1.64 -2.68
N PHE A 73 10.14 -2.74 -2.99
CA PHE A 73 10.11 -3.94 -2.19
C PHE A 73 11.53 -4.46 -2.01
N THR A 74 11.92 -4.78 -0.77
CA THR A 74 13.21 -5.42 -0.47
C THR A 74 13.16 -6.93 -0.69
N ASP A 75 11.96 -7.52 -0.58
CA ASP A 75 11.61 -8.88 -0.96
C ASP A 75 10.17 -8.93 -1.49
N ALA A 76 9.64 -10.09 -1.89
CA ALA A 76 8.32 -10.23 -2.49
C ALA A 76 7.14 -9.47 -1.81
N MET A 77 7.16 -9.22 -0.49
CA MET A 77 6.10 -8.45 0.19
C MET A 77 6.61 -7.42 1.22
N THR A 78 7.93 -7.36 1.47
CA THR A 78 8.51 -6.37 2.38
C THR A 78 8.75 -5.07 1.65
N VAL A 79 8.16 -3.99 2.15
CA VAL A 79 8.25 -2.66 1.58
C VAL A 79 9.63 -2.04 1.87
N ASN A 80 10.24 -1.43 0.87
CA ASN A 80 11.52 -0.73 1.01
C ASN A 80 11.34 0.70 1.53
N TYR A 81 11.39 0.88 2.86
CA TYR A 81 11.28 2.21 3.49
C TYR A 81 12.44 3.16 3.19
N ALA A 82 13.53 2.70 2.57
CA ALA A 82 14.59 3.60 2.10
C ALA A 82 14.21 4.33 0.80
N ASP A 83 13.15 3.89 0.09
CA ASP A 83 12.64 4.57 -1.10
C ASP A 83 11.78 5.80 -0.69
N ALA A 84 12.13 6.97 -1.22
CA ALA A 84 11.47 8.21 -0.85
C ALA A 84 9.97 8.23 -1.18
N LEU A 85 9.54 7.52 -2.23
CA LEU A 85 8.11 7.45 -2.56
C LEU A 85 7.37 6.50 -1.63
N VAL A 86 7.99 5.38 -1.24
CA VAL A 86 7.46 4.52 -0.17
C VAL A 86 7.22 5.33 1.09
N THR A 87 8.18 6.15 1.52
CA THR A 87 8.05 6.98 2.72
C THR A 87 6.92 8.00 2.60
N LYS A 88 6.77 8.65 1.43
CA LYS A 88 5.65 9.56 1.17
C LYS A 88 4.29 8.87 1.24
N ILE A 89 4.17 7.68 0.64
CA ILE A 89 2.95 6.85 0.71
C ILE A 89 2.68 6.44 2.16
N TRP A 90 3.73 6.07 2.91
CA TRP A 90 3.64 5.65 4.30
C TRP A 90 3.07 6.76 5.19
N HIS A 91 3.57 7.99 5.09
CA HIS A 91 3.07 9.13 5.85
C HIS A 91 1.60 9.50 5.56
N ARG A 92 1.06 9.03 4.43
CA ARG A 92 -0.34 9.24 4.06
C ARG A 92 -1.27 8.12 4.50
N CYS A 93 -0.72 7.04 5.05
CA CYS A 93 -1.48 5.89 5.48
C CYS A 93 -1.75 6.00 6.99
N PRO A 94 -2.97 6.38 7.42
CA PRO A 94 -3.30 6.59 8.83
C PRO A 94 -3.30 5.30 9.66
N ASP A 95 -3.43 4.14 9.01
CA ASP A 95 -3.55 2.83 9.67
C ASP A 95 -2.19 2.10 9.85
N CYS A 96 -1.07 2.78 9.58
CA CYS A 96 0.26 2.19 9.75
C CYS A 96 0.52 1.80 11.22
N PRO A 97 1.08 0.62 11.51
CA PRO A 97 1.24 0.09 12.88
C PRO A 97 1.90 1.04 13.89
N GLN A 98 2.77 1.95 13.45
CA GLN A 98 3.42 2.98 14.29
C GLN A 98 2.43 4.04 14.81
N HIS A 99 1.38 4.37 14.05
CA HIS A 99 0.29 5.23 14.54
C HIS A 99 -0.60 4.49 15.56
N ARG A 100 -0.68 3.16 15.49
CA ARG A 100 -1.49 2.35 16.41
C ARG A 100 -0.87 2.25 17.82
N GLU A 101 0.43 2.51 17.95
CA GLU A 101 1.14 2.57 19.24
C GLU A 101 0.75 3.81 20.07
N GLU A 102 0.33 4.90 19.41
CA GLU A 102 -0.22 6.11 20.04
C GLU A 102 -1.65 5.89 20.59
N TRP A 103 -2.48 5.10 19.88
CA TRP A 103 -3.85 4.78 20.29
C TRP A 103 -3.97 3.77 21.44
N ARG A 104 -2.88 3.08 21.82
CA ARG A 104 -2.85 2.21 23.01
C ARG A 104 -2.36 2.92 24.28
N ARG A 105 -1.85 4.15 24.15
CA ARG A 105 -1.27 4.94 25.25
C ARG A 105 -2.07 6.22 25.58
N SER A 106 -3.25 6.39 24.98
CA SER A 106 -4.21 7.45 25.28
C SER A 106 -5.54 6.84 25.69
#